data_AF-A0A7S3WZ86-F1
#
_entry.id   AF-A0A7S3WZ86-F1
#
_cell.length_a   1.000
_cell.length_b   1.000
_cell.length_c   1.000
_cell.angle_alpha   90.00
_cell.angle_beta   90.00
_cell.angle_gamma   90.00
#
_symmetry.space_group_name_H-M   'P 1'
#
loop_
_entity.id
_entity.type
_entity.pdbx_description
1 polymer ?
#
loop_
_entity_poly.entity_id
_entity_poly.type
_entity_poly.pdbx_seq_one_letter_code
_entity_poly.pdbx_strand_id
1 'polypeptide(L)'
;ALGIVRVERQRNKLTSLGLGGCSIGPTGAAEIAEYVSGSGVLKSLDLDDNHVGAEGAAAIAEALRGNGVLKTLDLNGNKIGDEGAKAIGGALADNAGLTNLVLYDNRIGNEGAKALAAALRVNEVLKNIDLSPNNLGDEGRKAIHDAVSGREGFELVI
;
A
#
# COMPACT_ATOMS: atom_id res chain seq x y z
N ALA A 1 34.00 13.06 -7.16
CA ALA A 1 32.72 13.78 -6.94
C ALA A 1 31.71 13.63 -8.08
N LEU A 2 32.10 13.56 -9.36
CA LEU A 2 31.15 13.47 -10.51
C LEU A 2 30.64 12.06 -10.87
N GLY A 3 31.21 11.00 -10.29
CA GLY A 3 30.83 9.61 -10.59
C GLY A 3 29.55 9.13 -9.90
N ILE A 4 29.28 9.60 -8.67
CA ILE A 4 28.12 9.18 -7.88
C ILE A 4 26.82 9.82 -8.41
N VAL A 5 26.87 11.11 -8.80
CA VAL A 5 25.72 11.84 -9.36
C VAL A 5 25.24 11.26 -10.71
N ARG A 6 26.12 10.57 -11.45
CA ARG A 6 25.78 10.03 -12.78
C ARG A 6 25.07 8.67 -12.73
N VAL A 7 25.29 7.89 -11.67
CA VAL A 7 24.58 6.62 -11.42
C VAL A 7 23.16 6.89 -10.89
N GLU A 8 22.98 7.92 -10.07
CA GLU A 8 21.64 8.34 -9.63
C GLU A 8 20.78 8.87 -10.79
N ARG A 9 21.37 9.53 -11.79
CA ARG A 9 20.65 10.05 -12.97
C ARG A 9 20.03 8.99 -13.88
N GLN A 10 20.38 7.70 -13.73
CA GLN A 10 19.81 6.62 -14.55
C GLN A 10 18.87 5.67 -13.78
N ARG A 11 18.76 5.77 -12.45
CA ARG A 11 17.92 4.84 -11.66
C ARG A 11 16.41 5.14 -11.66
N ASN A 12 16.00 6.35 -12.06
CA ASN A 12 14.63 6.83 -11.89
C ASN A 12 14.02 7.36 -13.19
N LYS A 13 13.78 6.47 -14.17
CA LYS A 13 12.82 6.73 -15.27
C LYS A 13 11.56 5.88 -15.19
N LEU A 14 11.56 4.85 -14.35
CA LEU A 14 10.46 3.91 -14.28
C LEU A 14 9.31 4.54 -13.49
N THR A 15 8.27 4.95 -14.20
CA THR A 15 7.07 5.54 -13.58
C THR A 15 6.05 4.48 -13.17
N SER A 16 6.18 3.25 -13.69
CA SER A 16 5.31 2.12 -13.38
C SER A 16 6.14 0.84 -13.33
N LEU A 17 5.98 0.05 -12.28
CA LEU A 17 6.64 -1.24 -12.09
C LEU A 17 5.58 -2.30 -11.79
N GLY A 18 5.48 -3.31 -12.65
CA GLY A 18 4.60 -4.46 -12.43
C GLY A 18 5.42 -5.72 -12.23
N LEU A 19 5.17 -6.41 -11.12
CA LEU A 19 5.84 -7.63 -10.71
C LEU A 19 4.83 -8.70 -10.28
N GLY A 20 3.57 -8.60 -10.72
CA GLY A 20 2.53 -9.57 -10.40
C GLY A 20 2.95 -11.03 -10.66
N GLY A 21 2.65 -11.94 -9.73
CA GLY A 21 2.91 -13.37 -9.86
C GLY A 21 4.40 -13.76 -9.87
N CYS A 22 5.31 -12.88 -9.47
CA CYS A 22 6.77 -13.11 -9.55
C CYS A 22 7.33 -13.88 -8.35
N SER A 23 6.50 -14.24 -7.36
CA SER A 23 6.93 -14.94 -6.13
C SER A 23 8.07 -14.24 -5.39
N ILE A 24 8.03 -12.91 -5.30
CA ILE A 24 9.09 -12.09 -4.67
C ILE A 24 9.28 -12.40 -3.17
N GLY A 25 8.22 -12.80 -2.48
CA GLY A 25 8.24 -13.04 -1.05
C GLY A 25 8.52 -11.78 -0.21
N PRO A 26 8.62 -11.91 1.13
CA PRO A 26 8.88 -10.78 2.03
C PRO A 26 10.24 -10.12 1.78
N THR A 27 11.29 -10.90 1.47
CA THR A 27 12.63 -10.37 1.18
C THR A 27 12.63 -9.52 -0.09
N GLY A 28 12.03 -10.00 -1.18
CA GLY A 28 11.93 -9.22 -2.42
C GLY A 28 11.08 -7.96 -2.23
N ALA A 29 9.99 -8.04 -1.45
CA ALA A 29 9.21 -6.87 -1.08
C ALA A 29 10.04 -5.81 -0.33
N ALA A 30 10.96 -6.22 0.54
CA ALA A 30 11.86 -5.29 1.23
C ALA A 30 12.85 -4.61 0.27
N GLU A 31 13.39 -5.32 -0.72
CA GLU A 31 14.24 -4.71 -1.76
C GLU A 31 13.45 -3.70 -2.62
N ILE A 32 12.20 -4.04 -2.96
CA ILE A 32 11.30 -3.14 -3.69
C ILE A 32 10.95 -1.93 -2.83
N ALA A 33 10.75 -2.10 -1.53
CA ALA A 33 10.52 -1.01 -0.59
C ALA A 33 11.70 -0.03 -0.57
N GLU A 34 12.94 -0.53 -0.57
CA GLU A 34 14.14 0.31 -0.71
C GLU A 34 14.10 1.13 -2.00
N TYR A 35 13.76 0.50 -3.13
CA TYR A 35 13.59 1.21 -4.40
C TYR A 35 12.48 2.28 -4.33
N VAL A 36 11.32 1.96 -3.75
CA VAL A 36 10.19 2.88 -3.61
C VAL A 36 10.60 4.09 -2.76
N SER A 37 11.25 3.88 -1.63
CA SER A 37 11.67 4.98 -0.73
C SER A 37 12.57 6.01 -1.41
N GLY A 38 13.47 5.57 -2.30
CA GLY A 38 14.36 6.43 -3.08
C GLY A 38 13.78 6.89 -4.42
N SER A 39 12.60 6.42 -4.81
CA SER A 39 12.02 6.75 -6.11
C SER A 39 11.30 8.09 -6.10
N GLY A 40 11.86 9.05 -6.83
CA GLY A 40 11.23 10.35 -7.10
C GLY A 40 10.28 10.34 -8.30
N VAL A 41 10.05 9.18 -8.96
CA VAL A 41 9.28 9.11 -10.21
C VAL A 41 8.28 7.97 -10.31
N LEU A 42 8.41 6.92 -9.49
CA LEU A 42 7.52 5.77 -9.53
C LEU A 42 6.12 6.16 -9.04
N LYS A 43 5.13 6.09 -9.93
CA LYS A 43 3.73 6.46 -9.68
C LYS A 43 2.84 5.26 -9.48
N SER A 44 3.21 4.10 -10.02
CA SER A 44 2.42 2.87 -9.94
C SER A 44 3.32 1.68 -9.64
N LEU A 45 2.91 0.90 -8.65
CA LEU A 45 3.55 -0.33 -8.25
C LEU A 45 2.48 -1.43 -8.17
N ASP A 46 2.70 -2.49 -8.93
CA ASP A 46 1.86 -3.69 -8.92
C ASP A 46 2.67 -4.87 -8.40
N LEU A 47 2.25 -5.38 -7.24
CA LEU A 47 2.80 -6.54 -6.57
C LEU A 47 1.74 -7.64 -6.38
N ASP A 48 0.75 -7.77 -7.26
CA ASP A 48 -0.25 -8.86 -7.19
C ASP A 48 0.37 -10.26 -7.03
N ASP A 49 -0.27 -11.13 -6.25
CA ASP A 49 0.07 -12.55 -6.04
C ASP A 49 1.58 -12.85 -5.86
N ASN A 50 2.17 -12.27 -4.83
CA ASN A 50 3.64 -12.26 -4.67
C ASN A 50 4.14 -12.83 -3.35
N HIS A 51 3.25 -13.37 -2.52
CA HIS A 51 3.59 -13.90 -1.20
C HIS A 51 4.31 -12.89 -0.29
N VAL A 52 4.00 -11.59 -0.42
CA VAL A 52 4.63 -10.50 0.35
C VAL A 52 4.49 -10.73 1.86
N GLY A 53 3.33 -11.20 2.33
CA GLY A 53 3.06 -11.45 3.74
C GLY A 53 3.11 -10.18 4.62
N ALA A 54 2.94 -10.36 5.93
CA ALA A 54 2.91 -9.23 6.88
C ALA A 54 4.25 -8.48 6.94
N GLU A 55 5.38 -9.21 6.91
CA GLU A 55 6.73 -8.62 6.97
C GLU A 55 7.04 -7.77 5.75
N GLY A 56 6.75 -8.27 4.54
CA GLY A 56 6.94 -7.49 3.31
C GLY A 56 6.00 -6.30 3.24
N ALA A 57 4.75 -6.44 3.72
CA ALA A 57 3.80 -5.34 3.79
C ALA A 57 4.28 -4.23 4.74
N ALA A 58 4.91 -4.60 5.86
CA ALA A 58 5.52 -3.65 6.78
C ALA A 58 6.69 -2.90 6.14
N ALA A 59 7.53 -3.58 5.34
CA ALA A 59 8.61 -2.92 4.61
C ALA A 59 8.06 -1.91 3.57
N ILE A 60 7.04 -2.31 2.80
CA ILE A 60 6.36 -1.42 1.86
C ILE A 60 5.71 -0.23 2.58
N ALA A 61 5.06 -0.46 3.73
CA ALA A 61 4.49 0.60 4.55
C ALA A 61 5.54 1.62 4.99
N GLU A 62 6.72 1.18 5.42
CA GLU A 62 7.78 2.10 5.81
C GLU A 62 8.26 2.95 4.63
N ALA A 63 8.39 2.35 3.44
CA ALA A 63 8.73 3.10 2.23
C ALA A 63 7.66 4.15 1.85
N LEU A 64 6.39 3.92 2.18
CA LEU A 64 5.31 4.87 1.94
C LEU A 64 5.40 6.12 2.83
N ARG A 65 5.88 6.04 4.08
CA ARG A 65 5.85 7.21 5.00
C ARG A 65 6.54 8.46 4.44
N GLY A 66 7.62 8.28 3.69
CA GLY A 66 8.35 9.37 3.03
C GLY A 66 8.04 9.56 1.55
N ASN A 67 7.25 8.67 0.92
CA ASN A 67 7.03 8.69 -0.52
C ASN A 67 5.71 9.41 -0.89
N GLY A 68 5.82 10.67 -1.32
CA GLY A 68 4.70 11.45 -1.86
C GLY A 68 4.41 11.25 -3.35
N VAL A 69 5.19 10.40 -4.03
CA VAL A 69 5.17 10.26 -5.50
C VAL A 69 4.26 9.12 -5.95
N LEU A 70 4.31 7.97 -5.26
CA LEU A 70 3.52 6.79 -5.59
C LEU A 70 2.03 7.11 -5.45
N LYS A 71 1.26 6.84 -6.52
CA LYS A 71 -0.17 7.12 -6.62
C LYS A 71 -1.02 5.86 -6.52
N THR A 72 -0.49 4.76 -7.03
CA THR A 72 -1.17 3.47 -7.08
C THR A 72 -0.28 2.38 -6.51
N LEU A 73 -0.82 1.62 -5.56
CA LEU A 73 -0.22 0.42 -5.01
C LEU A 73 -1.23 -0.72 -5.10
N ASP A 74 -0.85 -1.79 -5.78
CA ASP A 74 -1.59 -3.06 -5.82
C ASP A 74 -0.82 -4.12 -5.02
N LEU A 75 -1.49 -4.69 -4.01
CA LEU A 75 -0.99 -5.75 -3.14
C LEU A 75 -1.94 -6.95 -3.14
N ASN A 76 -2.73 -7.17 -4.18
CA ASN A 76 -3.72 -8.24 -4.24
C ASN A 76 -3.10 -9.63 -4.01
N GLY A 77 -3.84 -10.53 -3.35
CA GLY A 77 -3.43 -11.93 -3.18
C GLY A 77 -2.19 -12.17 -2.30
N ASN A 78 -1.76 -11.21 -1.48
CA ASN A 78 -0.46 -11.27 -0.80
C ASN A 78 -0.44 -11.81 0.63
N LYS A 79 -1.59 -12.23 1.16
CA LYS A 79 -1.72 -12.84 2.50
C LYS A 79 -1.12 -11.94 3.61
N ILE A 80 -1.26 -10.61 3.49
CA ILE A 80 -0.63 -9.67 4.44
C ILE A 80 -1.26 -9.73 5.84
N GLY A 81 -2.52 -10.16 5.96
CA GLY A 81 -3.23 -10.31 7.22
C GLY A 81 -3.43 -9.00 8.01
N ASP A 82 -3.89 -9.13 9.24
CA ASP A 82 -4.15 -7.97 10.13
C ASP A 82 -2.89 -7.17 10.44
N GLU A 83 -1.75 -7.83 10.66
CA GLU A 83 -0.50 -7.14 10.99
C GLU A 83 0.04 -6.33 9.80
N GLY A 84 -0.02 -6.87 8.58
CA GLY A 84 0.32 -6.12 7.38
C GLY A 84 -0.64 -4.94 7.15
N ALA A 85 -1.94 -5.14 7.35
CA ALA A 85 -2.94 -4.08 7.23
C ALA A 85 -2.73 -2.96 8.28
N LYS A 86 -2.35 -3.29 9.52
CA LYS A 86 -1.98 -2.31 10.55
C LYS A 86 -0.77 -1.48 10.15
N ALA A 87 0.26 -2.12 9.60
CA ALA A 87 1.45 -1.40 9.14
C ALA A 87 1.11 -0.43 8.00
N ILE A 88 0.38 -0.90 6.99
CA ILE A 88 -0.10 -0.07 5.88
C ILE A 88 -0.98 1.08 6.39
N GLY A 89 -1.94 0.82 7.28
CA GLY A 89 -2.75 1.86 7.91
C GLY A 89 -1.91 2.91 8.64
N GLY A 90 -0.92 2.47 9.43
CA GLY A 90 0.00 3.36 10.10
C GLY A 90 0.78 4.29 9.16
N ALA A 91 1.16 3.80 7.98
CA ALA A 91 1.84 4.61 6.97
C ALA A 91 0.88 5.54 6.21
N LEU A 92 -0.34 5.07 5.92
CA LEU A 92 -1.38 5.87 5.26
C LEU A 92 -1.76 7.11 6.06
N ALA A 93 -1.73 7.05 7.39
CA ALA A 93 -2.05 8.19 8.24
C ALA A 93 -1.16 9.42 7.94
N ASP A 94 0.11 9.20 7.56
CA ASP A 94 1.08 10.25 7.27
C ASP A 94 1.32 10.45 5.76
N ASN A 95 0.91 9.49 4.92
CA ASN A 95 1.18 9.52 3.48
C ASN A 95 0.23 10.49 2.75
N ALA A 96 0.80 11.48 2.08
CA ALA A 96 0.07 12.45 1.26
C ALA A 96 0.17 12.18 -0.26
N GLY A 97 0.66 11.01 -0.66
CA GLY A 97 0.96 10.66 -2.06
C GLY A 97 -0.07 9.73 -2.68
N LEU A 98 -0.39 8.64 -1.98
CA LEU A 98 -1.13 7.49 -2.48
C LEU A 98 -2.61 7.83 -2.61
N THR A 99 -3.15 7.62 -3.81
CA THR A 99 -4.56 7.88 -4.14
C THR A 99 -5.36 6.61 -4.36
N ASN A 100 -4.70 5.50 -4.70
CA ASN A 100 -5.32 4.22 -4.99
C ASN A 100 -4.56 3.08 -4.30
N LEU A 101 -5.28 2.31 -3.48
CA LEU A 101 -4.73 1.16 -2.78
C LEU A 101 -5.61 -0.08 -3.02
N VAL A 102 -5.03 -1.15 -3.54
CA VAL A 102 -5.72 -2.42 -3.78
C VAL A 102 -5.17 -3.49 -2.84
N LEU A 103 -6.06 -4.07 -2.04
CA LEU A 103 -5.79 -5.07 -1.01
C LEU A 103 -6.72 -6.29 -1.16
N TYR A 104 -7.13 -6.60 -2.39
CA TYR A 104 -8.00 -7.74 -2.70
C TYR A 104 -7.38 -9.05 -2.21
N ASP A 105 -8.19 -9.95 -1.63
CA ASP A 105 -7.77 -11.29 -1.16
C ASP A 105 -6.48 -11.33 -0.32
N ASN A 106 -6.48 -10.61 0.80
CA ASN A 106 -5.30 -10.45 1.65
C ASN A 106 -5.42 -11.03 3.06
N ARG A 107 -6.52 -11.76 3.33
CA ARG A 107 -6.84 -12.35 4.65
C ARG A 107 -6.89 -11.31 5.78
N ILE A 108 -7.28 -10.08 5.46
CA ILE A 108 -7.46 -9.00 6.42
C ILE A 108 -8.73 -9.29 7.23
N GLY A 109 -8.59 -9.29 8.54
CA GLY A 109 -9.64 -9.49 9.52
C GLY A 109 -10.22 -8.18 10.04
N ASN A 110 -11.01 -8.30 11.11
CA ASN A 110 -11.66 -7.18 11.79
C ASN A 110 -10.64 -6.18 12.35
N GLU A 111 -9.54 -6.64 12.95
CA GLU A 111 -8.55 -5.76 13.56
C GLU A 111 -7.73 -4.98 12.53
N GLY A 112 -7.36 -5.62 11.40
CA GLY A 112 -6.73 -4.93 10.27
C GLY A 112 -7.67 -3.89 9.64
N ALA A 113 -8.96 -4.23 9.49
CA ALA A 113 -9.98 -3.29 9.01
C ALA A 113 -10.13 -2.07 9.94
N LYS A 114 -10.17 -2.27 11.26
CA LYS A 114 -10.23 -1.16 12.25
C LYS A 114 -9.00 -0.26 12.17
N ALA A 115 -7.81 -0.82 11.94
CA ALA A 115 -6.58 -0.06 11.79
C ALA A 115 -6.58 0.78 10.50
N LEU A 116 -6.97 0.19 9.37
CA LEU A 116 -7.17 0.91 8.10
C LEU A 116 -8.22 2.00 8.25
N ALA A 117 -9.34 1.74 8.94
CA ALA A 117 -10.37 2.73 9.21
C ALA A 117 -9.84 3.92 10.04
N ALA A 118 -9.01 3.66 11.06
CA ALA A 118 -8.39 4.73 11.84
C ALA A 118 -7.51 5.64 10.96
N ALA A 119 -6.74 5.05 10.05
CA ALA A 119 -5.92 5.80 9.10
C ALA A 119 -6.77 6.61 8.10
N LEU A 120 -7.85 6.02 7.57
CA LEU A 120 -8.75 6.66 6.61
C LEU A 120 -9.45 7.90 7.18
N ARG A 121 -9.67 7.97 8.50
CA ARG A 121 -10.26 9.16 9.16
C ARG A 121 -9.35 10.39 9.14
N VAL A 122 -8.03 10.19 9.08
CA VAL A 122 -7.05 11.30 9.07
C VAL A 122 -6.41 11.48 7.70
N ASN A 123 -6.44 10.46 6.85
CA ASN A 123 -5.93 10.53 5.49
C ASN A 123 -6.97 11.15 4.54
N GLU A 124 -6.67 12.34 4.02
CA GLU A 124 -7.55 13.09 3.10
C GLU A 124 -7.25 12.82 1.60
N VAL A 125 -6.12 12.16 1.31
CA VAL A 125 -5.59 12.03 -0.06
C VAL A 125 -6.11 10.79 -0.77
N LEU A 126 -6.20 9.65 -0.08
CA LEU A 126 -6.65 8.38 -0.68
C LEU A 126 -8.05 8.56 -1.28
N LYS A 127 -8.27 8.06 -2.49
CA LYS A 127 -9.54 8.18 -3.21
C LYS A 127 -10.20 6.84 -3.46
N ASN A 128 -9.41 5.77 -3.55
CA ASN A 128 -9.91 4.42 -3.72
C ASN A 128 -9.21 3.45 -2.76
N ILE A 129 -10.01 2.56 -2.16
CA ILE A 129 -9.52 1.37 -1.49
C ILE A 129 -10.38 0.15 -1.83
N ASP A 130 -9.74 -0.92 -2.27
CA ASP A 130 -10.37 -2.23 -2.46
C ASP A 130 -9.87 -3.22 -1.40
N LEU A 131 -10.80 -3.75 -0.60
CA LEU A 131 -10.56 -4.78 0.41
C LEU A 131 -11.43 -6.02 0.16
N SER A 132 -12.09 -6.16 -1.00
CA SER A 132 -12.89 -7.35 -1.30
C SER A 132 -12.05 -8.39 -2.05
N PRO A 133 -12.25 -9.70 -1.88
CA PRO A 133 -12.75 -10.32 -0.67
C PRO A 133 -11.68 -10.25 0.43
N ASN A 134 -12.07 -9.92 1.66
CA ASN A 134 -11.29 -10.15 2.87
C ASN A 134 -12.23 -10.61 4.00
N ASN A 135 -11.67 -11.02 5.14
CA ASN A 135 -12.45 -11.52 6.28
C ASN A 135 -12.76 -10.42 7.32
N LEU A 136 -13.16 -9.23 6.85
CA LEU A 136 -13.26 -8.01 7.66
C LEU A 136 -14.24 -8.12 8.84
N GLY A 137 -15.22 -9.03 8.76
CA GLY A 137 -16.34 -9.10 9.72
C GLY A 137 -17.23 -7.85 9.69
N ASP A 138 -18.36 -7.90 10.41
CA ASP A 138 -19.35 -6.82 10.37
C ASP A 138 -18.83 -5.52 11.00
N GLU A 139 -18.10 -5.61 12.12
CA GLU A 139 -17.55 -4.42 12.76
C GLU A 139 -16.44 -3.78 11.92
N GLY A 140 -15.59 -4.59 11.27
CA GLY A 140 -14.53 -4.10 10.41
C GLY A 140 -15.09 -3.40 9.17
N ARG A 141 -16.08 -4.01 8.50
CA ARG A 141 -16.80 -3.37 7.38
C ARG A 141 -17.45 -2.05 7.81
N LYS A 142 -18.15 -2.05 8.94
CA LYS A 142 -18.75 -0.83 9.49
C LYS A 142 -17.71 0.24 9.79
N ALA A 143 -16.58 -0.11 10.39
CA ALA A 143 -15.53 0.83 10.72
C ALA A 143 -14.96 1.52 9.45
N ILE A 144 -14.72 0.76 8.38
CA ILE A 144 -14.25 1.31 7.10
C ILE A 144 -15.32 2.22 6.48
N HIS A 145 -16.57 1.75 6.39
CA HIS A 145 -17.68 2.54 5.86
C HIS A 145 -17.84 3.86 6.61
N ASP A 146 -17.86 3.83 7.95
CA ASP A 146 -17.98 5.01 8.80
C ASP A 146 -16.78 5.96 8.62
N ALA A 147 -15.57 5.43 8.40
CA ALA A 147 -14.36 6.23 8.21
C ALA A 147 -14.35 7.02 6.90
N VAL A 148 -15.05 6.54 5.86
CA VAL A 148 -15.10 7.19 4.54
C VAL A 148 -16.45 7.84 4.23
N SER A 149 -17.42 7.71 5.14
CA SER A 149 -18.75 8.32 5.03
C SER A 149 -18.63 9.83 4.81
N GLY A 150 -19.26 10.33 3.75
CA GLY A 150 -19.22 11.74 3.36
C GLY A 150 -18.00 12.17 2.53
N ARG A 151 -17.05 11.27 2.22
CA ARG A 151 -15.98 11.56 1.26
C ARG A 151 -16.53 11.49 -0.16
N GLU A 152 -16.85 12.64 -0.75
CA GLU A 152 -17.35 12.72 -2.12
C GLU A 152 -16.37 12.10 -3.12
N GLY A 153 -16.88 11.21 -3.98
CA GLY A 153 -16.10 10.52 -5.00
C GLY A 153 -15.11 9.48 -4.47
N PHE A 154 -15.17 9.13 -3.18
CA PHE A 154 -14.37 8.03 -2.64
C PHE A 154 -14.93 6.68 -3.10
N GLU A 155 -14.09 5.86 -3.70
CA GLU A 155 -14.42 4.52 -4.17
C GLU A 155 -14.04 3.51 -3.08
N LEU A 156 -15.03 2.76 -2.61
CA LEU A 156 -14.88 1.76 -1.57
C LEU A 156 -15.42 0.41 -2.05
N VAL A 157 -14.60 -0.63 -1.98
CA VAL A 157 -14.99 -2.01 -2.30
C VAL A 157 -14.67 -2.90 -1.08
N ILE A 158 -15.68 -3.45 -0.39
CA ILE A 158 -15.55 -4.25 0.85
C ILE A 158 -16.60 -5.37 0.96
#